data_AF-A0A7I7QMG2-F1
#
_entry.id   AF-A0A7I7QMG2-F1
#
_cell.length_a   1.000
_cell.length_b   1.000
_cell.length_c   1.000
_cell.angle_alpha   90.00
_cell.angle_beta   90.00
_cell.angle_gamma   90.00
#
_symmetry.space_group_name_H-M   'P 1'
#
loop_
_entity.id
_entity.type
_entity.pdbx_description
1 polymer ?
#
loop_
_entity_poly.entity_id
_entity_poly.type
_entity_poly.pdbx_seq_one_letter_code
_entity_poly.pdbx_strand_id
1 'polypeptide(L)'
;MSGAAADPGPIGDGTEILGAVGDGLDHREAPGKRLGAHGYRGRWVRHPRSIPHMGTPFANTGLPADSEIVTPNTPGRARPHLVALDWGTTSLRAWLLGAGGEVIAGRRRTRGLLSMSRLSTDERAAEYERVFGEVCGDWHRDWPGLPSLACGMVGSAGGWRDAGYRNVPTDLAIGASDLIEVPHPGGVLHLVPGLRIPSRDDSPGDVLRGEECQLIGALDLMGLEPSTLVFILPGTHTKWVRVEDRQVLSFATAMTGELFGLLIHHGLLARTSELGTRDDDAFARGLAAADRGLPTELFGGRALVLDGLLDAAALPDYLSGVLIGDEIRHQLPPHDAADHFVLCGEPDLCRRYESALARAGVAPRVVTGDASARGLWSIAHRAGLVTSTNDDEHGGS
;
A
#
# COMPACT_ATOMS: atom_id res chain seq x y z
N MET A 1 -12.52 0.15 65.09
CA MET A 1 -13.72 0.77 65.72
C MET A 1 -13.76 2.22 65.22
N SER A 2 -14.47 2.48 64.11
CA SER A 2 -15.79 3.19 64.03
C SER A 2 -15.66 4.70 64.32
N GLY A 3 -16.10 5.66 63.50
CA GLY A 3 -16.98 5.68 62.30
C GLY A 3 -16.58 6.82 61.32
N ALA A 4 -16.97 6.77 60.04
CA ALA A 4 -18.23 7.25 59.43
C ALA A 4 -18.42 8.79 59.57
N ALA A 5 -18.71 9.61 58.54
CA ALA A 5 -19.43 9.39 57.29
C ALA A 5 -19.17 10.54 56.28
N ALA A 6 -19.39 10.29 54.98
CA ALA A 6 -20.07 11.21 54.04
C ALA A 6 -20.34 10.50 52.68
N ASP A 7 -21.59 10.55 52.23
CA ASP A 7 -22.16 10.08 50.94
C ASP A 7 -22.81 11.32 50.24
N PRO A 8 -23.25 11.31 48.96
CA PRO A 8 -22.81 12.32 47.98
C PRO A 8 -24.00 13.11 47.39
N GLY A 9 -23.72 14.01 46.45
CA GLY A 9 -24.72 14.73 45.65
C GLY A 9 -24.08 15.57 44.54
N PRO A 10 -24.82 16.00 43.51
CA PRO A 10 -24.80 15.30 42.22
C PRO A 10 -24.29 16.11 41.01
N ILE A 11 -24.29 15.40 39.87
CA ILE A 11 -23.89 15.70 38.49
C ILE A 11 -24.58 16.94 37.88
N GLY A 12 -23.88 17.67 36.99
CA GLY A 12 -24.48 18.66 36.08
C GLY A 12 -23.53 19.16 34.97
N ASP A 13 -23.93 18.85 33.73
CA ASP A 13 -23.54 19.31 32.38
C ASP A 13 -22.58 20.50 32.15
N GLY A 14 -21.73 20.34 31.12
CA GLY A 14 -20.97 21.43 30.50
C GLY A 14 -20.93 21.30 28.98
N THR A 15 -21.72 22.14 28.29
CA THR A 15 -21.69 22.33 26.84
C THR A 15 -21.47 23.83 26.54
N GLU A 16 -20.42 24.09 25.75
CA GLU A 16 -20.37 25.06 24.64
C GLU A 16 -20.20 26.60 24.81
N ILE A 17 -19.23 27.08 24.01
CA ILE A 17 -19.25 28.22 23.07
C ILE A 17 -18.34 29.45 23.34
N LEU A 18 -17.52 29.67 22.30
CA LEU A 18 -16.77 30.82 21.81
C LEU A 18 -17.28 32.24 22.13
N GLY A 19 -16.33 33.16 22.30
CA GLY A 19 -16.28 34.36 21.46
C GLY A 19 -16.34 35.72 22.15
N ALA A 20 -15.39 36.57 21.72
CA ALA A 20 -15.42 38.03 21.72
C ALA A 20 -15.30 38.79 23.05
N VAL A 21 -14.20 39.53 23.20
CA VAL A 21 -14.21 40.83 23.86
C VAL A 21 -13.39 41.80 23.00
N GLY A 22 -14.07 42.84 22.50
CA GLY A 22 -13.43 44.08 22.09
C GLY A 22 -13.50 45.06 23.24
N ASP A 23 -12.47 45.89 23.38
CA ASP A 23 -12.46 47.02 24.31
C ASP A 23 -11.98 48.29 23.57
N GLY A 24 -12.82 49.32 23.60
CA GLY A 24 -12.40 50.72 23.64
C GLY A 24 -12.68 51.22 25.07
N LEU A 25 -12.12 52.29 25.63
CA LEU A 25 -11.37 53.47 25.20
C LEU A 25 -10.58 53.94 26.46
N ASP A 26 -9.42 54.59 26.32
CA ASP A 26 -9.20 55.99 26.76
C ASP A 26 -7.78 56.49 26.42
N HIS A 27 -7.67 57.78 26.12
CA HIS A 27 -6.53 58.51 25.54
C HIS A 27 -5.58 59.10 26.60
N ARG A 28 -4.24 59.05 26.37
CA ARG A 28 -3.27 60.14 26.67
C ARG A 28 -2.04 60.13 25.73
N GLU A 29 -1.55 61.33 25.43
CA GLU A 29 -0.61 61.83 24.40
C GLU A 29 0.84 61.27 24.44
N ALA A 30 1.45 60.80 23.32
CA ALA A 30 2.36 61.44 22.32
C ALA A 30 3.86 61.58 22.71
N PRO A 31 4.87 61.70 21.81
CA PRO A 31 4.95 61.51 20.34
C PRO A 31 6.18 60.67 19.86
N GLY A 32 6.26 60.24 18.58
CA GLY A 32 7.56 59.90 17.98
C GLY A 32 7.63 59.00 16.73
N LYS A 33 7.49 59.62 15.55
CA LYS A 33 8.08 59.27 14.24
C LYS A 33 7.73 57.95 13.50
N ARG A 34 7.36 58.19 12.23
CA ARG A 34 6.92 57.29 11.15
C ARG A 34 8.06 56.49 10.50
N LEU A 35 7.69 55.36 9.88
CA LEU A 35 7.97 54.89 8.49
C LEU A 35 7.36 53.47 8.44
N GLY A 36 6.33 53.11 7.66
CA GLY A 36 6.08 53.30 6.23
C GLY A 36 5.74 51.90 5.66
N ALA A 37 4.49 51.44 5.80
CA ALA A 37 4.05 50.14 5.28
C ALA A 37 3.34 50.32 3.93
N HIS A 38 3.94 49.79 2.87
CA HIS A 38 3.28 49.64 1.57
C HIS A 38 2.42 48.38 1.57
N GLY A 39 1.11 48.58 1.45
CA GLY A 39 0.14 47.51 1.28
C GLY A 39 0.19 46.91 -0.12
N TYR A 40 0.35 45.59 -0.19
CA TYR A 40 0.01 44.81 -1.38
C TYR A 40 -1.32 44.10 -1.13
N ARG A 41 -2.39 44.61 -1.77
CA ARG A 41 -3.66 43.89 -1.91
C ARG A 41 -3.62 43.08 -3.20
N GLY A 42 -3.29 41.79 -3.10
CA GLY A 42 -3.41 40.83 -4.20
C GLY A 42 -4.86 40.35 -4.34
N ARG A 43 -5.48 40.65 -5.48
CA ARG A 43 -6.84 40.25 -5.87
C ARG A 43 -6.79 38.83 -6.46
N TRP A 44 -7.46 37.86 -5.85
CA TRP A 44 -7.57 36.50 -6.40
C TRP A 44 -8.53 36.49 -7.59
N VAL A 45 -8.00 36.19 -8.78
CA VAL A 45 -8.79 35.92 -9.99
C VAL A 45 -9.04 34.42 -10.07
N ARG A 46 -10.32 34.00 -10.02
CA ARG A 46 -10.71 32.62 -10.34
C ARG A 46 -10.70 32.42 -11.85
N HIS A 47 -9.84 31.54 -12.34
CA HIS A 47 -9.97 30.95 -13.68
C HIS A 47 -10.42 29.49 -13.55
N PRO A 48 -11.45 29.05 -14.30
CA PRO A 48 -11.74 27.64 -14.45
C PRO A 48 -10.75 27.07 -15.47
N ARG A 49 -9.91 26.13 -15.05
CA ARG A 49 -9.15 25.28 -15.98
C ARG A 49 -9.35 23.83 -15.58
N SER A 50 -9.75 23.05 -16.58
CA SER A 50 -9.85 21.60 -16.56
C SER A 50 -8.55 20.97 -16.06
N ILE A 51 -8.69 19.99 -15.18
CA ILE A 51 -7.59 19.16 -14.68
C ILE A 51 -7.22 18.18 -15.80
N PRO A 52 -5.99 18.22 -16.35
CA PRO A 52 -5.54 17.23 -17.33
C PRO A 52 -5.33 15.86 -16.66
N HIS A 53 -5.51 14.81 -17.46
CA HIS A 53 -5.42 13.40 -17.10
C HIS A 53 -4.27 13.01 -16.14
N MET A 54 -4.61 12.17 -15.15
CA MET A 54 -3.68 11.52 -14.24
C MET A 54 -2.78 10.50 -14.97
N GLY A 55 -1.48 10.77 -15.04
CA GLY A 55 -0.46 9.72 -15.16
C GLY A 55 -0.16 9.15 -13.77
N THR A 56 0.14 7.85 -13.66
CA THR A 56 0.28 7.13 -12.37
C THR A 56 1.76 6.96 -11.95
N PRO A 57 2.14 7.10 -10.65
CA PRO A 57 3.55 7.21 -10.24
C PRO A 57 4.28 5.92 -9.83
N PHE A 58 3.63 4.75 -9.80
CA PHE A 58 4.27 3.49 -9.33
C PHE A 58 4.11 2.30 -10.27
N ALA A 59 3.76 2.56 -11.53
CA ALA A 59 3.85 1.56 -12.58
C ALA A 59 5.14 1.80 -13.39
N ASN A 60 6.29 1.51 -12.78
CA ASN A 60 7.51 1.35 -13.56
C ASN A 60 8.26 0.09 -13.12
N THR A 61 7.57 -1.05 -13.18
CA THR A 61 8.22 -2.22 -13.77
C THR A 61 8.73 -1.75 -15.12
N GLY A 62 9.98 -2.00 -15.53
CA GLY A 62 10.53 -1.58 -16.83
C GLY A 62 9.83 -2.18 -18.06
N LEU A 63 8.50 -2.28 -18.04
CA LEU A 63 7.58 -2.85 -18.99
C LEU A 63 6.41 -1.85 -19.16
N PRO A 64 5.98 -1.57 -20.39
CA PRO A 64 4.93 -0.59 -20.66
C PRO A 64 3.62 -0.87 -19.92
N ALA A 65 2.83 0.18 -19.69
CA ALA A 65 1.54 0.19 -18.96
C ALA A 65 0.50 -0.85 -19.44
N ASP A 66 0.64 -1.35 -20.68
CA ASP A 66 -0.21 -2.39 -21.31
C ASP A 66 0.61 -3.59 -21.79
N SER A 67 1.71 -3.91 -21.11
CA SER A 67 2.54 -5.08 -21.45
C SER A 67 1.80 -6.39 -21.15
N GLU A 68 1.74 -7.25 -22.15
CA GLU A 68 1.44 -8.66 -21.98
C GLU A 68 2.78 -9.38 -21.79
N ILE A 69 3.02 -9.93 -20.59
CA ILE A 69 4.13 -10.85 -20.42
C ILE A 69 3.61 -12.22 -20.82
N VAL A 70 3.70 -12.51 -22.12
CA VAL A 70 3.60 -13.88 -22.59
C VAL A 70 4.95 -14.53 -22.34
N THR A 71 5.09 -15.27 -21.25
CA THR A 71 6.15 -16.29 -21.18
C THR A 71 5.85 -17.31 -22.28
N PRO A 72 6.71 -17.47 -23.30
CA PRO A 72 6.47 -18.43 -24.36
C PRO A 72 6.46 -19.83 -23.73
N ASN A 73 5.34 -20.53 -23.84
CA ASN A 73 5.32 -21.92 -23.40
C ASN A 73 6.13 -22.75 -24.40
N THR A 74 7.04 -23.56 -23.87
CA THR A 74 7.62 -24.68 -24.62
C THR A 74 6.47 -25.67 -24.89
N PRO A 75 6.28 -26.19 -26.12
CA PRO A 75 5.15 -27.05 -26.44
C PRO A 75 5.14 -28.32 -25.56
N GLY A 76 4.27 -28.30 -24.55
CA GLY A 76 4.10 -29.33 -23.51
C GLY A 76 3.11 -28.90 -22.42
N ARG A 77 2.01 -28.26 -22.84
CA ARG A 77 0.77 -27.88 -22.10
C ARG A 77 0.73 -28.19 -20.58
N ALA A 78 1.26 -27.31 -19.74
CA ALA A 78 0.80 -27.27 -18.34
C ALA A 78 -0.69 -26.89 -18.34
N ARG A 79 -1.56 -27.75 -17.78
CA ARG A 79 -2.99 -27.48 -17.66
C ARG A 79 -3.18 -26.37 -16.61
N PRO A 80 -3.92 -25.28 -16.90
CA PRO A 80 -4.20 -24.28 -15.89
C PRO A 80 -5.19 -24.80 -14.86
N HIS A 81 -5.01 -24.36 -13.62
CA HIS A 81 -5.82 -24.73 -12.46
C HIS A 81 -6.46 -23.51 -11.78
N LEU A 82 -5.90 -22.30 -11.93
CA LEU A 82 -6.43 -21.09 -11.30
C LEU A 82 -6.21 -19.84 -12.15
N VAL A 83 -7.21 -18.97 -12.20
CA VAL A 83 -7.02 -17.54 -12.53
C VAL A 83 -6.84 -16.77 -11.23
N ALA A 84 -5.66 -16.22 -11.01
CA ALA A 84 -5.33 -15.44 -9.82
C ALA A 84 -5.24 -13.95 -10.18
N LEU A 85 -5.79 -13.06 -9.36
CA LEU A 85 -5.72 -11.62 -9.59
C LEU A 85 -5.28 -10.85 -8.34
N ASP A 86 -4.46 -9.85 -8.55
CA ASP A 86 -4.14 -8.81 -7.58
C ASP A 86 -4.62 -7.48 -8.15
N TRP A 87 -5.74 -6.99 -7.62
CA TRP A 87 -6.45 -5.86 -8.17
C TRP A 87 -6.41 -4.69 -7.21
N GLY A 88 -5.33 -3.93 -7.28
CA GLY A 88 -5.07 -2.78 -6.44
C GLY A 88 -5.79 -1.50 -6.88
N THR A 89 -5.42 -0.41 -6.18
CA THR A 89 -6.02 0.92 -6.36
C THR A 89 -5.76 1.52 -7.75
N THR A 90 -4.60 1.24 -8.33
CA THR A 90 -4.12 1.86 -9.58
C THR A 90 -3.74 0.85 -10.66
N SER A 91 -3.57 -0.42 -10.30
CA SER A 91 -3.14 -1.46 -11.24
C SER A 91 -3.87 -2.78 -10.98
N LEU A 92 -3.97 -3.57 -12.05
CA LEU A 92 -4.47 -4.93 -12.04
C LEU A 92 -3.36 -5.84 -12.56
N ARG A 93 -3.08 -6.92 -11.83
CA ARG A 93 -2.28 -8.05 -12.28
C ARG A 93 -3.15 -9.30 -12.29
N ALA A 94 -3.05 -10.09 -13.33
CA ALA A 94 -3.71 -11.38 -13.45
C ALA A 94 -2.72 -12.45 -13.88
N TRP A 95 -2.84 -13.63 -13.32
CA TRP A 95 -1.99 -14.79 -13.63
C TRP A 95 -2.86 -16.00 -13.94
N LEU A 96 -2.45 -16.76 -14.93
CA LEU A 96 -2.96 -18.10 -15.19
C LEU A 96 -1.97 -19.08 -14.54
N LEU A 97 -2.41 -19.79 -13.50
CA LEU A 97 -1.55 -20.67 -12.71
C LEU A 97 -1.79 -22.14 -13.04
N GLY A 98 -0.71 -22.93 -13.06
CA GLY A 98 -0.75 -24.37 -13.23
C GLY A 98 -0.87 -25.14 -11.91
N ALA A 99 -0.57 -26.43 -11.93
CA ALA A 99 -0.98 -27.39 -10.89
C ALA A 99 -0.16 -27.28 -9.57
N GLY A 100 0.98 -26.60 -9.60
CA GLY A 100 1.82 -26.30 -8.43
C GLY A 100 1.84 -24.83 -8.05
N GLY A 101 1.02 -24.00 -8.72
CA GLY A 101 1.05 -22.54 -8.58
C GLY A 101 2.10 -21.85 -9.44
N GLU A 102 2.69 -22.55 -10.40
CA GLU A 102 3.58 -21.98 -11.40
C GLU A 102 2.81 -21.04 -12.34
N VAL A 103 3.41 -19.89 -12.68
CA VAL A 103 2.81 -18.93 -13.60
C VAL A 103 2.95 -19.43 -15.04
N ILE A 104 1.83 -19.75 -15.68
CA ILE A 104 1.76 -20.12 -17.10
C ILE A 104 1.73 -18.86 -17.98
N ALA A 105 0.92 -17.88 -17.59
CA ALA A 105 0.80 -16.60 -18.28
C ALA A 105 0.50 -15.46 -17.29
N GLY A 106 0.91 -14.24 -17.62
CA GLY A 106 0.70 -13.05 -16.80
C GLY A 106 0.19 -11.86 -17.61
N ARG A 107 -0.72 -11.07 -17.03
CA ARG A 107 -1.29 -9.85 -17.63
C ARG A 107 -1.24 -8.71 -16.63
N ARG A 108 -0.95 -7.50 -17.11
CA ARG A 108 -0.95 -6.27 -16.32
C ARG A 108 -1.73 -5.17 -17.02
N ARG A 109 -2.48 -4.38 -16.26
CA ARG A 109 -3.20 -3.19 -16.74
C ARG A 109 -3.12 -2.05 -15.74
N THR A 110 -3.09 -0.81 -16.21
CA THR A 110 -3.23 0.42 -15.38
C THR A 110 -4.69 0.78 -15.12
N ARG A 111 -5.54 -0.20 -14.80
CA ARG A 111 -6.96 -0.01 -14.48
C ARG A 111 -7.28 -0.55 -13.08
N GLY A 112 -6.96 0.24 -12.06
CA GLY A 112 -7.36 -0.04 -10.67
C GLY A 112 -8.63 0.72 -10.23
N LEU A 113 -9.00 0.54 -8.96
CA LEU A 113 -10.16 1.16 -8.30
C LEU A 113 -10.35 2.66 -8.60
N LEU A 114 -9.28 3.46 -8.65
CA LEU A 114 -9.40 4.92 -8.81
C LEU A 114 -10.03 5.33 -10.14
N SER A 115 -9.87 4.53 -11.19
CA SER A 115 -10.52 4.77 -12.48
C SER A 115 -12.04 4.61 -12.43
N MET A 116 -12.56 3.93 -11.41
CA MET A 116 -13.97 3.55 -11.23
C MET A 116 -14.61 4.26 -10.01
N SER A 117 -13.83 5.03 -9.25
CA SER A 117 -14.22 5.64 -7.97
C SER A 117 -15.40 6.63 -8.04
N ARG A 118 -15.73 7.14 -9.24
CA ARG A 118 -16.83 8.11 -9.46
C ARG A 118 -18.16 7.45 -9.86
N LEU A 119 -18.15 6.14 -10.08
CA LEU A 119 -19.33 5.37 -10.46
C LEU A 119 -20.19 5.09 -9.23
N SER A 120 -21.50 4.93 -9.43
CA SER A 120 -22.38 4.35 -8.42
C SER A 120 -21.97 2.90 -8.11
N THR A 121 -22.51 2.32 -7.04
CA THR A 121 -22.21 0.92 -6.65
C THR A 121 -22.51 -0.08 -7.77
N ASP A 122 -23.67 0.03 -8.41
CA ASP A 122 -24.09 -0.91 -9.46
C ASP A 122 -23.25 -0.74 -10.74
N GLU A 123 -23.01 0.51 -11.17
CA GLU A 123 -22.16 0.81 -12.32
C GLU A 123 -20.73 0.32 -12.12
N ARG A 124 -20.21 0.43 -10.90
CA ARG A 124 -18.89 -0.05 -10.53
C ARG A 124 -18.82 -1.58 -10.59
N ALA A 125 -19.79 -2.30 -10.06
CA ALA A 125 -19.82 -3.76 -10.13
C ALA A 125 -19.84 -4.24 -11.59
N ALA A 126 -20.65 -3.61 -12.45
CA ALA A 126 -20.69 -3.89 -13.87
C ALA A 126 -19.35 -3.58 -14.58
N GLU A 127 -18.70 -2.48 -14.20
CA GLU A 127 -17.38 -2.11 -14.76
C GLU A 127 -16.27 -3.08 -14.34
N TYR A 128 -16.27 -3.56 -13.09
CA TYR A 128 -15.36 -4.61 -12.64
C TYR A 128 -15.59 -5.92 -13.42
N GLU A 129 -16.84 -6.34 -13.61
CA GLU A 129 -17.16 -7.53 -14.42
C GLU A 129 -16.68 -7.39 -15.86
N ARG A 130 -16.91 -6.22 -16.46
CA ARG A 130 -16.48 -5.89 -17.82
C ARG A 130 -14.96 -5.98 -17.97
N VAL A 131 -14.21 -5.33 -17.07
CA VAL A 131 -12.73 -5.36 -17.10
C VAL A 131 -12.21 -6.77 -16.82
N PHE A 132 -12.82 -7.51 -15.91
CA PHE A 132 -12.48 -8.91 -15.66
C PHE A 132 -12.67 -9.77 -16.94
N GLY A 133 -13.80 -9.60 -17.63
CA GLY A 133 -14.06 -10.26 -18.90
C GLY A 133 -13.06 -9.87 -20.01
N GLU A 134 -12.64 -8.61 -20.07
CA GLU A 134 -11.59 -8.16 -21.01
C GLU A 134 -10.23 -8.79 -20.71
N VAL A 135 -9.88 -8.94 -19.43
CA VAL A 135 -8.53 -9.37 -19.01
C VAL A 135 -8.41 -10.89 -18.89
N CYS A 136 -9.47 -11.62 -18.57
CA CYS A 136 -9.42 -13.06 -18.28
C CYS A 136 -10.43 -13.87 -19.12
N GLY A 137 -11.28 -13.24 -19.93
CA GLY A 137 -12.41 -13.92 -20.57
C GLY A 137 -12.03 -14.97 -21.62
N ASP A 138 -10.90 -14.81 -22.30
CA ASP A 138 -10.35 -15.85 -23.18
C ASP A 138 -9.85 -17.07 -22.41
N TRP A 139 -9.20 -16.89 -21.26
CA TRP A 139 -8.80 -18.02 -20.39
C TRP A 139 -10.01 -18.85 -19.96
N HIS A 140 -11.12 -18.21 -19.60
CA HIS A 140 -12.36 -18.92 -19.25
C HIS A 140 -13.06 -19.58 -20.45
N ARG A 141 -12.92 -19.03 -21.67
CA ARG A 141 -13.44 -19.68 -22.88
C ARG A 141 -12.64 -20.92 -23.24
N ASP A 142 -11.32 -20.84 -23.13
CA ASP A 142 -10.41 -21.95 -23.45
C ASP A 142 -10.47 -23.05 -22.39
N TRP A 143 -10.75 -22.69 -21.13
CA TRP A 143 -10.84 -23.59 -19.99
C TRP A 143 -12.13 -23.36 -19.17
N PRO A 144 -13.28 -23.87 -19.64
CA PRO A 144 -14.55 -23.73 -18.93
C PRO A 144 -14.50 -24.34 -17.53
N GLY A 145 -15.03 -23.62 -16.53
CA GLY A 145 -15.04 -24.06 -15.13
C GLY A 145 -13.74 -23.79 -14.35
N LEU A 146 -12.76 -23.12 -14.96
CA LEU A 146 -11.54 -22.69 -14.28
C LEU A 146 -11.88 -21.72 -13.13
N PRO A 147 -11.50 -22.00 -11.87
CA PRO A 147 -11.80 -21.12 -10.75
C PRO A 147 -11.01 -19.82 -10.84
N SER A 148 -11.58 -18.77 -10.23
CA SER A 148 -10.95 -17.47 -10.11
C SER A 148 -10.87 -17.02 -8.66
N LEU A 149 -9.74 -16.43 -8.27
CA LEU A 149 -9.50 -15.86 -6.94
C LEU A 149 -8.80 -14.51 -7.08
N ALA A 150 -9.29 -13.48 -6.38
CA ALA A 150 -8.70 -12.16 -6.39
C ALA A 150 -8.48 -11.60 -4.98
N CYS A 151 -7.39 -10.85 -4.82
CA CYS A 151 -7.12 -10.03 -3.64
C CYS A 151 -6.99 -8.55 -3.99
N GLY A 152 -6.78 -7.72 -2.97
CA GLY A 152 -6.61 -6.28 -3.13
C GLY A 152 -7.94 -5.52 -3.13
N MET A 153 -7.90 -4.30 -3.65
CA MET A 153 -8.98 -3.30 -3.54
C MET A 153 -10.27 -3.66 -4.28
N VAL A 154 -10.26 -4.66 -5.16
CA VAL A 154 -11.49 -5.28 -5.70
C VAL A 154 -12.42 -5.79 -4.60
N GLY A 155 -11.87 -6.21 -3.45
CA GLY A 155 -12.61 -6.64 -2.27
C GLY A 155 -12.92 -5.53 -1.24
N SER A 156 -12.66 -4.26 -1.55
CA SER A 156 -12.94 -3.15 -0.62
C SER A 156 -14.43 -2.78 -0.62
N ALA A 157 -14.87 -1.99 0.37
CA ALA A 157 -16.23 -1.42 0.40
C ALA A 157 -16.55 -0.58 -0.86
N GLY A 158 -15.52 0.00 -1.48
CA GLY A 158 -15.63 0.71 -2.75
C GLY A 158 -15.24 -0.13 -3.96
N GLY A 159 -15.06 -1.45 -3.85
CA GLY A 159 -14.63 -2.38 -4.90
C GLY A 159 -15.79 -3.02 -5.66
N TRP A 160 -15.57 -4.24 -6.19
CA TRP A 160 -16.59 -5.04 -6.85
C TRP A 160 -17.60 -5.58 -5.83
N ARG A 161 -17.09 -6.17 -4.74
CA ARG A 161 -17.90 -6.60 -3.59
C ARG A 161 -17.05 -6.53 -2.33
N ASP A 162 -17.64 -6.08 -1.22
CA ASP A 162 -16.92 -6.02 0.04
C ASP A 162 -16.58 -7.43 0.54
N ALA A 163 -15.28 -7.72 0.64
CA ALA A 163 -14.75 -8.97 1.13
C ALA A 163 -14.55 -8.98 2.65
N GLY A 164 -14.78 -7.86 3.34
CA GLY A 164 -14.59 -7.73 4.78
C GLY A 164 -13.12 -7.79 5.21
N TYR A 165 -12.90 -7.96 6.51
CA TYR A 165 -11.59 -8.04 7.14
C TYR A 165 -11.56 -9.07 8.26
N ARG A 166 -10.42 -9.75 8.46
CA ARG A 166 -10.12 -10.50 9.69
C ARG A 166 -9.45 -9.59 10.71
N ASN A 167 -9.87 -9.66 11.97
CA ASN A 167 -9.25 -8.90 13.06
C ASN A 167 -7.92 -9.54 13.47
N VAL A 168 -6.86 -8.75 13.56
CA VAL A 168 -5.56 -9.14 14.12
C VAL A 168 -5.60 -9.13 15.67
N PRO A 169 -4.97 -10.08 16.37
CA PRO A 169 -4.15 -11.18 15.84
C PRO A 169 -4.94 -12.27 15.14
N THR A 170 -4.41 -12.81 14.03
CA THR A 170 -5.09 -13.85 13.24
C THR A 170 -4.10 -14.71 12.45
N ASP A 171 -4.40 -16.00 12.32
CA ASP A 171 -3.62 -16.87 11.43
C ASP A 171 -3.80 -16.45 9.95
N LEU A 172 -2.81 -16.78 9.13
CA LEU A 172 -2.87 -16.61 7.67
C LEU A 172 -3.49 -17.84 6.97
N ALA A 173 -4.23 -18.69 7.68
CA ALA A 173 -4.95 -19.81 7.10
C ALA A 173 -6.33 -19.35 6.62
N ILE A 174 -6.34 -18.68 5.46
CA ILE A 174 -7.57 -18.26 4.78
C ILE A 174 -8.14 -19.46 4.01
N GLY A 175 -9.39 -19.84 4.31
CA GLY A 175 -10.08 -20.99 3.72
C GLY A 175 -11.40 -20.62 3.04
N ALA A 176 -12.14 -21.63 2.56
CA ALA A 176 -13.35 -21.43 1.76
C ALA A 176 -14.41 -20.53 2.45
N SER A 177 -14.60 -20.69 3.76
CA SER A 177 -15.57 -19.92 4.54
C SER A 177 -15.22 -18.43 4.69
N ASP A 178 -13.97 -18.06 4.42
CA ASP A 178 -13.51 -16.68 4.49
C ASP A 178 -13.72 -15.91 3.17
N LEU A 179 -13.95 -16.63 2.07
CA LEU A 179 -13.98 -16.06 0.73
C LEU A 179 -15.37 -15.52 0.37
N ILE A 180 -15.37 -14.43 -0.39
CA ILE A 180 -16.58 -13.77 -0.86
C ILE A 180 -16.78 -14.05 -2.36
N GLU A 181 -17.82 -14.82 -2.69
CA GLU A 181 -18.18 -15.22 -4.06
C GLU A 181 -18.85 -14.14 -4.92
N VAL A 182 -18.33 -13.86 -6.10
CA VAL A 182 -18.89 -12.93 -7.07
C VAL A 182 -19.21 -13.69 -8.35
N PRO A 183 -20.49 -13.95 -8.65
CA PRO A 183 -20.88 -14.57 -9.92
C PRO A 183 -20.47 -13.68 -11.10
N HIS A 184 -20.03 -14.30 -12.19
CA HIS A 184 -19.75 -13.66 -13.48
C HIS A 184 -20.11 -14.62 -14.62
N PRO A 185 -20.19 -14.17 -15.90
CA PRO A 185 -20.62 -15.04 -17.02
C PRO A 185 -19.80 -16.32 -17.24
N GLY A 186 -18.57 -16.38 -16.71
CA GLY A 186 -17.66 -17.52 -16.85
C GLY A 186 -17.57 -18.43 -15.63
N GLY A 187 -18.30 -18.14 -14.54
CA GLY A 187 -18.22 -18.88 -13.28
C GLY A 187 -18.36 -18.01 -12.04
N VAL A 188 -17.55 -18.30 -11.02
CA VAL A 188 -17.51 -17.55 -9.75
C VAL A 188 -16.09 -17.07 -9.49
N LEU A 189 -15.96 -15.78 -9.22
CA LEU A 189 -14.75 -15.14 -8.71
C LEU A 189 -14.82 -15.10 -7.19
N HIS A 190 -13.78 -15.56 -6.52
CA HIS A 190 -13.68 -15.50 -5.07
C HIS A 190 -12.82 -14.30 -4.66
N LEU A 191 -13.25 -13.54 -3.67
CA LEU A 191 -12.51 -12.39 -3.14
C LEU A 191 -11.92 -12.72 -1.77
N VAL A 192 -10.62 -12.43 -1.61
CA VAL A 192 -9.88 -12.62 -0.35
C VAL A 192 -10.15 -11.44 0.60
N PRO A 193 -10.48 -11.68 1.89
CA PRO A 193 -10.63 -10.62 2.88
C PRO A 193 -9.28 -9.97 3.21
N GLY A 194 -9.30 -8.69 3.59
CA GLY A 194 -8.11 -8.02 4.13
C GLY A 194 -7.89 -8.34 5.60
N LEU A 195 -6.87 -7.73 6.20
CA LEU A 195 -6.65 -7.75 7.65
C LEU A 195 -6.88 -6.37 8.27
N ARG A 196 -7.37 -6.33 9.51
CA ARG A 196 -7.54 -5.08 10.25
C ARG A 196 -7.12 -5.20 11.70
N ILE A 197 -6.58 -4.11 12.23
CA ILE A 197 -6.50 -3.82 13.66
C ILE A 197 -7.65 -2.87 13.96
N PRO A 198 -8.66 -3.26 14.75
CA PRO A 198 -9.75 -2.35 15.13
C PRO A 198 -9.22 -1.16 15.93
N SER A 199 -9.76 0.03 15.68
CA SER A 199 -9.54 1.18 16.56
C SER A 199 -10.02 0.86 17.97
N ARG A 200 -9.30 1.37 18.97
CA ARG A 200 -9.64 1.23 20.40
C ARG A 200 -9.49 2.57 21.08
N ASP A 201 -10.52 2.98 21.81
CA ASP A 201 -10.60 4.30 22.45
C ASP A 201 -10.26 5.41 21.44
N ASP A 202 -9.32 6.30 21.77
CA ASP A 202 -8.84 7.38 20.90
C ASP A 202 -7.66 6.96 19.98
N SER A 203 -7.25 5.69 20.01
CA SER A 203 -6.16 5.19 19.16
C SER A 203 -6.69 4.65 17.83
N PRO A 204 -6.22 5.18 16.69
CA PRO A 204 -6.63 4.68 15.39
C PRO A 204 -6.15 3.23 15.20
N GLY A 205 -7.01 2.41 14.61
CA GLY A 205 -6.64 1.10 14.11
C GLY A 205 -5.86 1.19 12.80
N ASP A 206 -5.70 0.05 12.14
CA ASP A 206 -4.97 -0.05 10.86
C ASP A 206 -5.61 -1.11 9.95
N VAL A 207 -5.40 -1.01 8.64
CA VAL A 207 -5.90 -1.93 7.62
C VAL A 207 -4.86 -2.26 6.55
N LEU A 208 -4.91 -3.49 6.07
CA LEU A 208 -4.22 -3.90 4.85
C LEU A 208 -5.13 -4.82 4.01
N ARG A 209 -4.93 -4.81 2.69
CA ARG A 209 -5.75 -5.56 1.75
C ARG A 209 -4.97 -5.80 0.45
N GLY A 210 -4.67 -7.07 0.19
CA GLY A 210 -3.78 -7.56 -0.85
C GLY A 210 -2.45 -8.03 -0.25
N GLU A 211 -1.91 -7.31 0.73
CA GLU A 211 -0.65 -7.66 1.37
C GLU A 211 -0.72 -8.97 2.16
N GLU A 212 -1.89 -9.40 2.63
CA GLU A 212 -2.06 -10.72 3.26
C GLU A 212 -1.69 -11.87 2.31
N CYS A 213 -1.97 -11.73 1.02
CA CYS A 213 -1.57 -12.71 0.02
C CYS A 213 -0.06 -12.71 -0.20
N GLN A 214 0.58 -11.54 -0.17
CA GLN A 214 2.04 -11.43 -0.26
C GLN A 214 2.72 -12.08 0.95
N LEU A 215 2.19 -11.89 2.17
CA LEU A 215 2.69 -12.54 3.38
C LEU A 215 2.62 -14.07 3.26
N ILE A 216 1.47 -14.62 2.86
CA ILE A 216 1.28 -16.07 2.67
C ILE A 216 2.29 -16.60 1.64
N GLY A 217 2.39 -15.95 0.49
CA GLY A 217 3.30 -16.38 -0.56
C GLY A 217 4.77 -16.28 -0.18
N ALA A 218 5.15 -15.21 0.51
CA ALA A 218 6.52 -15.03 0.99
C ALA A 218 6.89 -16.09 2.04
N LEU A 219 6.02 -16.36 3.01
CA LEU A 219 6.23 -17.44 3.99
C LEU A 219 6.42 -18.80 3.30
N ASP A 220 5.58 -19.10 2.30
CA ASP A 220 5.65 -20.36 1.54
C ASP A 220 6.94 -20.47 0.72
N LEU A 221 7.41 -19.38 0.10
CA LEU A 221 8.68 -19.34 -0.64
C LEU A 221 9.91 -19.44 0.26
N MET A 222 9.82 -18.92 1.48
CA MET A 222 10.94 -18.87 2.38
C MET A 222 11.24 -20.22 3.04
N GLY A 223 10.22 -21.07 3.20
CA GLY A 223 10.35 -22.41 3.80
C GLY A 223 10.92 -22.39 5.22
N LEU A 224 10.68 -21.31 5.97
CA LEU A 224 11.27 -21.09 7.29
C LEU A 224 10.47 -21.81 8.39
N GLU A 225 11.20 -22.27 9.39
CA GLU A 225 10.66 -22.80 10.64
C GLU A 225 9.94 -21.72 11.48
N PRO A 226 9.08 -22.12 12.43
CA PRO A 226 8.45 -21.24 13.41
C PRO A 226 9.42 -20.21 14.00
N SER A 227 9.21 -18.94 13.69
CA SER A 227 10.02 -17.81 14.15
C SER A 227 9.21 -16.52 14.13
N THR A 228 9.59 -15.56 14.98
CA THR A 228 9.09 -14.19 14.86
C THR A 228 9.78 -13.51 13.68
N LEU A 229 8.99 -13.00 12.74
CA LEU A 229 9.42 -12.29 11.54
C LEU A 229 8.83 -10.88 11.54
N VAL A 230 9.60 -9.90 11.05
CA VAL A 230 9.10 -8.57 10.69
C VAL A 230 9.13 -8.44 9.18
N PHE A 231 7.96 -8.46 8.55
CA PHE A 231 7.81 -8.18 7.14
C PHE A 231 7.73 -6.68 6.89
N ILE A 232 8.43 -6.23 5.88
CA ILE A 232 8.37 -4.88 5.33
C ILE A 232 7.92 -5.05 3.89
N LEU A 233 6.74 -4.51 3.56
CA LEU A 233 6.15 -4.55 2.23
C LEU A 233 6.08 -3.14 1.65
N PRO A 234 7.15 -2.65 0.99
CA PRO A 234 7.18 -1.32 0.40
C PRO A 234 6.13 -1.12 -0.68
N GLY A 235 5.55 0.08 -0.73
CA GLY A 235 4.61 0.47 -1.78
C GLY A 235 4.08 1.88 -1.61
N THR A 236 2.91 2.16 -2.20
CA THR A 236 2.17 3.41 -1.93
C THR A 236 1.94 3.60 -0.43
N HIS A 237 1.59 2.51 0.24
CA HIS A 237 1.48 2.41 1.70
C HIS A 237 2.35 1.25 2.16
N THR A 238 3.48 1.54 2.77
CA THR A 238 4.38 0.49 3.25
C THR A 238 3.77 -0.17 4.48
N LYS A 239 3.76 -1.50 4.50
CA LYS A 239 3.28 -2.29 5.65
C LYS A 239 4.46 -2.85 6.41
N TRP A 240 4.49 -2.61 7.71
CA TRP A 240 5.38 -3.27 8.67
C TRP A 240 4.55 -4.27 9.44
N VAL A 241 4.79 -5.57 9.25
CA VAL A 241 3.92 -6.63 9.78
C VAL A 241 4.72 -7.57 10.66
N ARG A 242 4.30 -7.74 11.92
CA ARG A 242 4.87 -8.74 12.82
C ARG A 242 4.11 -10.05 12.65
N VAL A 243 4.85 -11.10 12.31
CA VAL A 243 4.33 -12.45 12.12
C VAL A 243 5.04 -13.41 13.07
N GLU A 244 4.29 -14.27 13.75
CA GLU A 244 4.82 -15.37 14.56
C GLU A 244 4.03 -16.62 14.21
N ASP A 245 4.69 -17.72 13.85
CA ASP A 245 4.06 -19.00 13.54
C ASP A 245 2.90 -18.90 12.52
N ARG A 246 3.11 -18.08 11.49
CA ARG A 246 2.13 -17.74 10.43
C ARG A 246 0.87 -17.02 10.95
N GLN A 247 0.91 -16.50 12.17
CA GLN A 247 -0.07 -15.58 12.74
C GLN A 247 0.43 -14.14 12.60
N VAL A 248 -0.39 -13.28 12.02
CA VAL A 248 -0.15 -11.83 12.07
C VAL A 248 -0.52 -11.36 13.47
N LEU A 249 0.44 -10.77 14.18
CA LEU A 249 0.27 -10.28 15.54
C LEU A 249 -0.09 -8.80 15.58
N SER A 250 0.55 -8.02 14.71
CA SER A 250 0.34 -6.57 14.57
C SER A 250 0.87 -6.11 13.22
N PHE A 251 0.47 -4.91 12.81
CA PHE A 251 1.07 -4.21 11.71
C PHE A 251 0.92 -2.71 11.87
N ALA A 252 1.76 -1.97 11.15
CA ALA A 252 1.71 -0.53 11.01
C ALA A 252 1.83 -0.14 9.52
N THR A 253 1.05 0.85 9.11
CA THR A 253 1.06 1.42 7.77
C THR A 253 1.78 2.76 7.75
N ALA A 254 2.76 2.90 6.87
CA ALA A 254 3.40 4.18 6.55
C ALA A 254 2.97 4.65 5.15
N MET A 255 2.51 5.90 5.02
CA MET A 255 2.08 6.47 3.74
C MET A 255 3.22 7.06 2.89
N THR A 256 4.42 6.50 3.02
CA THR A 256 5.68 7.00 2.45
C THR A 256 5.63 7.14 0.94
N GLY A 257 5.14 6.11 0.23
CA GLY A 257 4.99 6.15 -1.23
C GLY A 257 3.93 7.15 -1.69
N GLU A 258 2.80 7.27 -0.98
CA GLU A 258 1.78 8.27 -1.26
C GLU A 258 2.32 9.70 -1.10
N LEU A 259 3.00 9.98 0.02
CA LEU A 259 3.64 11.28 0.26
C LEU A 259 4.67 11.59 -0.82
N PHE A 260 5.52 10.62 -1.18
CA PHE A 260 6.46 10.77 -2.27
C PHE A 260 5.76 11.20 -3.57
N GLY A 261 4.75 10.44 -3.99
CA GLY A 261 3.98 10.74 -5.20
C GLY A 261 3.33 12.13 -5.17
N LEU A 262 2.79 12.54 -4.02
CA LEU A 262 2.22 13.88 -3.84
C LEU A 262 3.29 14.98 -3.99
N LEU A 263 4.48 14.79 -3.44
CA LEU A 263 5.55 15.80 -3.44
C LEU A 263 6.20 15.98 -4.82
N ILE A 264 6.34 14.90 -5.59
CA ILE A 264 6.95 14.96 -6.93
C ILE A 264 5.97 15.36 -8.04
N HIS A 265 4.66 15.24 -7.81
CA HIS A 265 3.64 15.62 -8.80
C HIS A 265 2.84 16.87 -8.44
N HIS A 266 2.79 17.26 -7.16
CA HIS A 266 2.03 18.40 -6.69
C HIS A 266 2.86 19.35 -5.80
N GLY A 267 2.39 20.59 -5.72
CA GLY A 267 3.01 21.61 -4.88
C GLY A 267 4.29 22.22 -5.49
N LEU A 268 5.13 22.77 -4.62
CA LEU A 268 6.32 23.53 -5.01
C LEU A 268 7.52 22.63 -5.34
N LEU A 269 7.65 21.49 -4.65
CA LEU A 269 8.72 20.52 -4.91
C LEU A 269 8.58 19.91 -6.31
N ALA A 270 7.37 19.55 -6.72
CA ALA A 270 7.05 19.11 -8.09
C ALA A 270 7.46 20.11 -9.19
N ARG A 271 7.42 21.42 -8.90
CA ARG A 271 7.88 22.48 -9.84
C ARG A 271 9.40 22.66 -9.84
N THR A 272 10.07 22.11 -8.84
CA THR A 272 11.52 22.16 -8.67
C THR A 272 12.18 20.92 -9.26
N SER A 273 11.47 19.80 -9.25
CA SER A 273 11.95 18.52 -9.77
C SER A 273 11.73 18.41 -11.27
N GLU A 274 12.65 17.70 -11.91
CA GLU A 274 12.45 17.14 -13.25
C GLU A 274 12.40 15.62 -13.13
N LEU A 275 11.63 14.95 -13.99
CA LEU A 275 11.64 13.49 -14.04
C LEU A 275 12.97 13.05 -14.66
N GLY A 276 13.91 12.70 -13.79
CA GLY A 276 15.27 12.32 -14.13
C GLY A 276 15.51 10.81 -14.22
N THR A 277 16.74 10.45 -14.56
CA THR A 277 17.28 9.11 -14.38
C THR A 277 17.64 8.87 -12.92
N ARG A 278 17.60 7.60 -12.49
CA ARG A 278 18.01 7.16 -11.15
C ARG A 278 19.36 7.76 -10.73
N ASP A 279 19.38 8.31 -9.52
CA ASP A 279 20.55 8.87 -8.83
C ASP A 279 20.65 8.30 -7.40
N ASP A 280 21.48 7.26 -7.24
CA ASP A 280 21.68 6.59 -5.94
C ASP A 280 22.44 7.48 -4.94
N ASP A 281 23.27 8.41 -5.41
CA ASP A 281 24.03 9.33 -4.55
C ASP A 281 23.09 10.38 -3.94
N ALA A 282 22.15 10.91 -4.73
CA ALA A 282 21.09 11.77 -4.22
C ALA A 282 20.20 11.05 -3.22
N PHE A 283 19.83 9.80 -3.50
CA PHE A 283 19.10 8.96 -2.53
C PHE A 283 19.88 8.76 -1.23
N ALA A 284 21.17 8.39 -1.30
CA ALA A 284 22.03 8.24 -0.13
C ALA A 284 22.18 9.55 0.66
N ARG A 285 22.25 10.69 -0.04
CA ARG A 285 22.25 12.02 0.59
C ARG A 285 20.94 12.31 1.32
N GLY A 286 19.80 11.94 0.73
CA GLY A 286 18.49 12.04 1.37
C GLY A 286 18.39 11.16 2.63
N LEU A 287 18.91 9.93 2.58
CA LEU A 287 18.99 9.03 3.75
C LEU A 287 19.90 9.57 4.87
N ALA A 288 20.87 10.41 4.52
CA ALA A 288 21.78 11.07 5.45
C ALA A 288 21.28 12.45 5.92
N ALA A 289 20.11 12.91 5.45
CA ALA A 289 19.56 14.19 5.82
C ALA A 289 19.41 14.31 7.35
N ALA A 290 19.69 15.51 7.87
CA ALA A 290 19.78 15.76 9.30
C ALA A 290 18.42 15.56 9.99
N ASP A 291 18.42 15.32 11.30
CA ASP A 291 17.19 15.16 12.06
C ASP A 291 16.58 16.53 12.43
N ARG A 292 16.22 17.34 11.41
CA ARG A 292 15.51 18.63 11.61
C ARG A 292 13.98 18.48 11.50
N GLY A 293 13.50 17.25 11.48
CA GLY A 293 12.10 16.88 11.22
C GLY A 293 11.77 16.81 9.73
N LEU A 294 10.86 15.89 9.38
CA LEU A 294 10.51 15.55 7.99
C LEU A 294 10.14 16.76 7.11
N PRO A 295 9.25 17.69 7.51
CA PRO A 295 8.89 18.83 6.66
C PRO A 295 10.08 19.73 6.33
N THR A 296 11.01 19.90 7.29
CA THR A 296 12.22 20.70 7.13
C THR A 296 13.18 20.06 6.12
N GLU A 297 13.39 18.75 6.23
CA GLU A 297 14.29 18.02 5.32
C GLU A 297 13.76 17.95 3.89
N LEU A 298 12.45 17.77 3.72
CA LEU A 298 11.81 17.80 2.40
C LEU A 298 11.98 19.16 1.72
N PHE A 299 11.79 20.27 2.45
CA PHE A 299 12.01 21.61 1.90
C PHE A 299 13.49 21.87 1.60
N GLY A 300 14.40 21.27 2.38
CA GLY A 300 15.84 21.31 2.14
C GLY A 300 16.22 20.89 0.73
N GLY A 301 15.54 19.88 0.15
CA GLY A 301 15.77 19.46 -1.24
C GLY A 301 15.59 20.59 -2.26
N ARG A 302 14.57 21.45 -2.06
CA ARG A 302 14.38 22.63 -2.92
C ARG A 302 15.51 23.65 -2.77
N ALA A 303 15.94 23.92 -1.54
CA ALA A 303 17.03 24.86 -1.30
C ALA A 303 18.32 24.39 -1.99
N LEU A 304 18.62 23.09 -1.92
CA LEU A 304 19.77 22.49 -2.60
C LEU A 304 19.73 22.69 -4.12
N VAL A 305 18.56 22.55 -4.74
CA VAL A 305 18.41 22.79 -6.19
C VAL A 305 18.60 24.27 -6.53
N LEU A 306 18.03 25.19 -5.74
CA LEU A 306 18.17 26.63 -5.97
C LEU A 306 19.62 27.11 -5.81
N ASP A 307 20.38 26.51 -4.91
CA ASP A 307 21.79 26.80 -4.69
C ASP A 307 22.72 26.09 -5.69
N GLY A 308 22.17 25.29 -6.62
CA GLY A 308 22.95 24.52 -7.60
C GLY A 308 23.73 23.35 -6.99
N LEU A 309 23.37 22.92 -5.78
CA LEU A 309 24.02 21.84 -5.03
C LEU A 309 23.34 20.47 -5.23
N LEU A 310 22.22 20.42 -5.93
CA LEU A 310 21.51 19.21 -6.32
C LEU A 310 20.87 19.45 -7.69
N ASP A 311 20.99 18.49 -8.60
CA ASP A 311 20.28 18.57 -9.89
C ASP A 311 18.77 18.45 -9.67
N ALA A 312 17.97 19.21 -10.42
CA ALA A 312 16.50 19.09 -10.41
C ALA A 312 16.03 17.67 -10.76
N ALA A 313 16.77 16.97 -11.63
CA ALA A 313 16.53 15.58 -12.01
C ALA A 313 16.81 14.58 -10.88
N ALA A 314 17.69 14.93 -9.93
CA ALA A 314 18.08 14.12 -8.79
C ALA A 314 17.21 14.37 -7.53
N LEU A 315 16.42 15.44 -7.53
CA LEU A 315 15.53 15.79 -6.42
C LEU A 315 14.55 14.66 -6.03
N PRO A 316 13.92 13.92 -6.97
CA PRO A 316 13.07 12.78 -6.61
C PRO A 316 13.81 11.74 -5.76
N ASP A 317 15.02 11.34 -6.15
CA ASP A 317 15.80 10.35 -5.40
C ASP A 317 16.19 10.87 -4.01
N TYR A 318 16.58 12.14 -3.89
CA TYR A 318 16.81 12.79 -2.60
C TYR A 318 15.56 12.74 -1.69
N LEU A 319 14.39 13.13 -2.21
CA LEU A 319 13.15 13.12 -1.44
C LEU A 319 12.73 11.70 -1.03
N SER A 320 12.93 10.72 -1.92
CA SER A 320 12.73 9.30 -1.61
C SER A 320 13.61 8.85 -0.44
N GLY A 321 14.89 9.25 -0.44
CA GLY A 321 15.81 8.96 0.66
C GLY A 321 15.37 9.58 1.98
N VAL A 322 14.94 10.85 1.96
CA VAL A 322 14.42 11.52 3.17
C VAL A 322 13.21 10.79 3.74
N LEU A 323 12.24 10.44 2.90
CA LEU A 323 10.99 9.79 3.32
C LEU A 323 11.22 8.37 3.86
N ILE A 324 11.98 7.54 3.14
CA ILE A 324 12.27 6.16 3.57
C ILE A 324 13.13 6.16 4.83
N GLY A 325 14.11 7.06 4.93
CA GLY A 325 14.92 7.23 6.13
C GLY A 325 14.09 7.64 7.35
N ASP A 326 13.12 8.54 7.17
CA ASP A 326 12.19 8.95 8.22
C ASP A 326 11.25 7.83 8.66
N GLU A 327 10.70 7.07 7.71
CA GLU A 327 9.88 5.90 8.02
C GLU A 327 10.65 4.88 8.85
N ILE A 328 11.84 4.44 8.39
CA ILE A 328 12.62 3.42 9.09
C ILE A 328 13.00 3.88 10.49
N ARG A 329 13.36 5.15 10.68
CA ARG A 329 13.68 5.71 12.00
C ARG A 329 12.53 5.55 13.00
N HIS A 330 11.29 5.67 12.55
CA HIS A 330 10.10 5.65 13.41
C HIS A 330 9.43 4.27 13.49
N GLN A 331 9.55 3.44 12.45
CA GLN A 331 8.84 2.16 12.35
C GLN A 331 9.70 0.95 12.69
N LEU A 332 11.04 1.08 12.61
CA LEU A 332 11.93 -0.02 12.95
C LEU A 332 11.86 -0.29 14.46
N PRO A 333 11.36 -1.46 14.91
CA PRO A 333 11.35 -1.78 16.32
C PRO A 333 12.78 -1.91 16.87
N PRO A 334 12.96 -1.79 18.20
CA PRO A 334 14.17 -2.30 18.84
C PRO A 334 14.40 -3.74 18.40
N HIS A 335 15.62 -4.03 17.96
CA HIS A 335 15.96 -5.32 17.39
C HIS A 335 17.41 -5.70 17.73
N ASP A 336 17.63 -7.00 17.78
CA ASP A 336 18.93 -7.62 17.97
C ASP A 336 19.29 -8.46 16.75
N ALA A 337 20.50 -9.02 16.73
CA ALA A 337 20.97 -9.87 15.62
C ALA A 337 20.15 -11.16 15.40
N ALA A 338 19.27 -11.52 16.35
CA ALA A 338 18.38 -12.68 16.27
C ALA A 338 17.06 -12.38 15.56
N ASP A 339 16.70 -11.10 15.36
CA ASP A 339 15.46 -10.73 14.70
C ASP A 339 15.55 -10.93 13.18
N HIS A 340 14.49 -11.48 12.60
CA HIS A 340 14.42 -11.81 11.19
C HIS A 340 13.54 -10.82 10.44
N PHE A 341 14.18 -9.96 9.64
CA PHE A 341 13.49 -9.02 8.77
C PHE A 341 13.33 -9.59 7.37
N VAL A 342 12.17 -9.35 6.76
CA VAL A 342 11.85 -9.79 5.40
C VAL A 342 11.37 -8.61 4.59
N LEU A 343 12.02 -8.33 3.47
CA LEU A 343 11.54 -7.37 2.49
C LEU A 343 10.79 -8.11 1.38
N CYS A 344 9.53 -7.73 1.14
CA CYS A 344 8.70 -8.34 0.10
C CYS A 344 8.07 -7.26 -0.77
N GLY A 345 8.46 -7.18 -2.04
CA GLY A 345 7.98 -6.11 -2.91
C GLY A 345 8.65 -6.06 -4.28
N GLU A 346 8.51 -4.90 -4.92
CA GLU A 346 9.12 -4.61 -6.22
C GLU A 346 10.65 -4.45 -6.06
N PRO A 347 11.47 -5.02 -6.97
CA PRO A 347 12.93 -5.00 -6.86
C PRO A 347 13.61 -3.64 -6.61
N ASP A 348 13.22 -2.57 -7.29
CA ASP A 348 13.78 -1.22 -7.09
C ASP A 348 13.44 -0.68 -5.69
N LEU A 349 12.20 -0.83 -5.26
CA LEU A 349 11.78 -0.43 -3.91
C LEU A 349 12.47 -1.27 -2.83
N CYS A 350 12.55 -2.59 -3.00
CA CYS A 350 13.29 -3.46 -2.09
C CYS A 350 14.74 -3.01 -1.96
N ARG A 351 15.43 -2.72 -3.07
CA ARG A 351 16.81 -2.20 -3.03
C ARG A 351 16.93 -0.91 -2.21
N ARG A 352 16.01 0.04 -2.38
CA ARG A 352 16.01 1.31 -1.62
C ARG A 352 15.84 1.06 -0.13
N TYR A 353 14.89 0.20 0.26
CA TYR A 353 14.69 -0.16 1.66
C TYR A 353 15.86 -0.96 2.22
N GLU A 354 16.45 -1.90 1.48
CA GLU A 354 17.68 -2.60 1.88
C GLU A 354 18.82 -1.63 2.20
N SER A 355 19.08 -0.67 1.29
CA SER A 355 20.12 0.34 1.49
C SER A 355 19.86 1.22 2.72
N ALA A 356 18.60 1.50 3.03
CA ALA A 356 18.22 2.31 4.18
C ALA A 356 18.28 1.51 5.50
N LEU A 357 17.81 0.26 5.50
CA LEU A 357 17.88 -0.68 6.62
C LEU A 357 19.32 -1.03 7.00
N ALA A 358 20.21 -1.16 6.01
CA ALA A 358 21.63 -1.42 6.26
C ALA A 358 22.29 -0.31 7.12
N ARG A 359 21.83 0.95 6.99
CA ARG A 359 22.30 2.07 7.84
C ARG A 359 21.83 1.96 9.29
N ALA A 360 20.74 1.23 9.52
CA ALA A 360 20.19 0.92 10.84
C ALA A 360 20.70 -0.43 11.39
N GLY A 361 21.65 -1.10 10.71
CA GLY A 361 22.20 -2.38 11.14
C GLY A 361 21.34 -3.60 10.80
N VAL A 362 20.33 -3.44 9.94
CA VAL A 362 19.40 -4.52 9.55
C VAL A 362 19.76 -5.06 8.17
N ALA A 363 19.90 -6.38 8.07
CA ALA A 363 20.10 -7.11 6.82
C ALA A 363 18.87 -8.02 6.54
N PRO A 364 17.86 -7.53 5.81
CA PRO A 364 16.64 -8.29 5.58
C PRO A 364 16.84 -9.40 4.54
N ARG A 365 16.07 -10.50 4.67
CA ARG A 365 15.89 -11.45 3.57
C ARG A 365 14.97 -10.82 2.53
N VAL A 366 15.42 -10.74 1.29
CA VAL A 366 14.59 -10.23 0.19
C VAL A 366 13.81 -11.35 -0.46
N VAL A 367 12.51 -11.14 -0.59
CA VAL A 367 11.59 -11.96 -1.38
C VAL A 367 11.08 -11.08 -2.52
N THR A 368 11.76 -11.16 -3.65
CA THR A 368 11.32 -10.55 -4.92
C THR A 368 10.72 -11.64 -5.81
N GLY A 369 9.58 -11.35 -6.43
CA GLY A 369 8.87 -12.31 -7.29
C GLY A 369 7.35 -12.21 -7.14
N ASP A 370 6.62 -13.15 -7.75
CA ASP A 370 5.16 -13.22 -7.71
C ASP A 370 4.63 -13.78 -6.38
N ALA A 371 5.06 -13.21 -5.24
CA ALA A 371 4.61 -13.60 -3.90
C ALA A 371 3.07 -13.54 -3.79
N SER A 372 2.42 -12.53 -4.39
CA SER A 372 0.96 -12.47 -4.48
C SER A 372 0.38 -13.70 -5.19
N ALA A 373 0.95 -14.12 -6.32
CA ALA A 373 0.45 -15.29 -7.07
C ALA A 373 0.63 -16.58 -6.26
N ARG A 374 1.78 -16.74 -5.59
CA ARG A 374 2.01 -17.88 -4.70
C ARG A 374 1.03 -17.90 -3.52
N GLY A 375 0.76 -16.74 -2.93
CA GLY A 375 -0.21 -16.60 -1.84
C GLY A 375 -1.63 -16.97 -2.28
N LEU A 376 -2.07 -16.42 -3.42
CA LEU A 376 -3.36 -16.74 -4.02
C LEU A 376 -3.49 -18.24 -4.34
N TRP A 377 -2.42 -18.88 -4.83
CA TRP A 377 -2.39 -20.33 -5.01
C TRP A 377 -2.59 -21.10 -3.70
N SER A 378 -1.86 -20.72 -2.63
CA SER A 378 -1.97 -21.36 -1.30
C SER A 378 -3.37 -21.20 -0.69
N ILE A 379 -3.99 -20.04 -0.88
CA ILE A 379 -5.38 -19.78 -0.46
C ILE A 379 -6.35 -20.64 -1.27
N ALA A 380 -6.20 -20.69 -2.61
CA ALA A 380 -7.06 -21.49 -3.47
C ALA A 380 -7.00 -22.98 -3.13
N HIS A 381 -5.79 -23.51 -2.86
CA HIS A 381 -5.61 -24.89 -2.42
C HIS A 381 -6.34 -25.13 -1.09
N ARG A 382 -6.09 -24.29 -0.07
CA ARG A 382 -6.71 -24.41 1.25
C ARG A 382 -8.23 -24.24 1.22
N ALA A 383 -8.74 -23.45 0.28
CA ALA A 383 -10.16 -23.28 0.04
C ALA A 383 -10.79 -24.42 -0.79
N GLY A 384 -10.00 -25.40 -1.25
CA GLY A 384 -10.49 -26.51 -2.07
C GLY A 384 -10.89 -26.10 -3.49
N LEU A 385 -10.45 -24.93 -3.96
CA LEU A 385 -10.68 -24.47 -5.34
C LEU A 385 -9.77 -25.20 -6.34
N VAL A 386 -8.62 -25.69 -5.88
CA VAL A 386 -7.66 -26.46 -6.67
C VAL A 386 -7.14 -27.64 -5.86
N THR A 387 -6.81 -28.74 -6.54
CA THR A 387 -6.16 -29.92 -5.95
C THR A 387 -4.67 -29.92 -6.26
N SER A 388 -3.83 -30.33 -5.31
CA SER A 388 -2.39 -30.55 -5.56
C SER A 388 -2.15 -31.90 -6.24
N THR A 389 -1.21 -31.97 -7.18
CA THR A 389 -0.84 -33.18 -7.93
C THR A 389 -0.34 -34.36 -7.09
N ASN A 390 -0.09 -34.19 -5.79
CA ASN A 390 0.32 -35.31 -4.93
C ASN A 390 -0.82 -36.29 -4.60
N ASP A 391 -2.08 -35.94 -4.85
CA ASP A 391 -3.22 -36.83 -4.58
C ASP A 391 -3.57 -37.75 -5.75
N ASP A 392 -3.06 -37.49 -6.96
CA ASP A 392 -3.38 -38.27 -8.17
C ASP A 392 -2.49 -39.52 -8.37
N GLU A 393 -1.38 -39.66 -7.64
CA GLU A 393 -0.48 -40.84 -7.77
C GLU A 393 -0.86 -42.05 -6.91
N HIS A 394 -1.81 -41.94 -5.98
CA HIS A 394 -2.21 -43.06 -5.11
C HIS A 394 -3.61 -43.63 -5.41
N GLY A 395 -4.26 -43.16 -6.48
CA GLY A 395 -5.63 -43.57 -6.87
C GLY A 395 -5.71 -44.68 -7.92
N GLY A 396 -4.63 -45.43 -8.18
CA GLY A 396 -4.59 -46.48 -9.20
C GLY A 396 -3.71 -47.66 -8.82
N SER A 397 -4.24 -48.57 -8.02
CA SER A 397 -3.76 -49.96 -7.92
C SER A 397 -4.91 -50.93 -8.08
#